data_AF-A0A815CTL3-F1
#
_entry.id   AF-A0A815CTL3-F1
#
_cell.length_a   1.000
_cell.length_b   1.000
_cell.length_c   1.000
_cell.angle_alpha   90.00
_cell.angle_beta   90.00
_cell.angle_gamma   90.00
#
_symmetry.space_group_name_H-M   'P 1'
#
loop_
_entity.id
_entity.type
_entity.pdbx_description
1 polymer ?
#
loop_
_entity_poly.entity_id
_entity_poly.type
_entity_poly.pdbx_seq_one_letter_code
_entity_poly.pdbx_strand_id
1 'polypeptide(L)'
;MKWLEILVDLGAICGLTSVILVSLIAQPRILYRMSKDGLIPNWFSKERHISVTGPPSDILTPSADIAPPIVIRATPYTATIFTGTVCTLLSGFLPIELLSDLTSVGTLFAYLMVHLGVIILFFTNRSDKNSADRVSPYSNQKYFDFPSKTLFIPIIGALSCILLIYTSTQWTQIRFGIWTAVGLIIYFVYGMSNSKLGKGPTSSEAPPRDRHGDLRLGTATI
;
A
#
# COMPACT_ATOMS: atom_id res chain seq x y z
N MET A 1 -38.10 22.94 11.91
CA MET A 1 -37.87 21.55 12.36
C MET A 1 -36.52 21.44 13.06
N LYS A 2 -36.37 22.01 14.28
CA LYS A 2 -35.07 22.10 14.98
C LYS A 2 -34.48 20.74 15.39
N TRP A 3 -35.33 19.73 15.57
CA TRP A 3 -34.90 18.37 15.92
C TRP A 3 -34.13 17.66 14.79
N LEU A 4 -34.51 17.91 13.53
CA LEU A 4 -33.85 17.31 12.37
C LEU A 4 -32.49 17.97 12.09
N GLU A 5 -32.38 19.28 12.35
CA GLU A 5 -31.12 20.02 12.26
C GLU A 5 -30.06 19.47 13.22
N ILE A 6 -30.42 19.24 14.49
CA ILE A 6 -29.53 18.63 15.49
C ILE A 6 -29.07 17.23 15.07
N LEU A 7 -29.98 16.43 14.52
CA LEU A 7 -29.65 15.07 14.08
C LEU A 7 -28.69 15.07 12.89
N VAL A 8 -28.86 15.99 11.94
CA VAL A 8 -27.98 16.14 10.77
C VAL A 8 -26.60 16.66 11.19
N ASP A 9 -26.53 17.67 12.06
CA ASP A 9 -25.26 18.25 12.50
C ASP A 9 -24.42 17.25 13.33
N LEU A 10 -25.07 16.50 14.22
CA LEU A 10 -24.42 15.41 14.96
C LEU A 10 -23.90 14.32 14.01
N GLY A 11 -24.66 13.98 12.97
CA GLY A 11 -24.24 13.07 11.92
C GLY A 11 -23.03 13.57 11.13
N ALA A 12 -23.01 14.86 10.77
CA ALA A 12 -21.91 15.48 10.06
C ALA A 12 -20.61 15.47 10.90
N ILE A 13 -20.68 15.82 12.18
CA ILE A 13 -19.53 15.82 13.09
C ILE A 13 -18.98 14.40 13.29
N CYS A 14 -19.85 13.43 13.57
CA CYS A 14 -19.45 12.02 13.72
C CYS A 14 -18.85 11.44 12.42
N GLY A 15 -19.41 11.81 11.27
CA GLY A 15 -18.91 11.39 9.96
C GLY A 15 -17.54 11.96 9.63
N LEU A 16 -17.38 13.29 9.74
CA LEU A 16 -16.12 13.97 9.44
C LEU A 16 -14.99 13.54 10.39
N THR A 17 -15.27 13.42 11.69
CA THR A 17 -14.26 12.95 12.67
C THR A 17 -13.78 11.54 12.39
N SER A 18 -14.71 10.62 12.04
CA SER A 18 -14.38 9.25 11.68
C SER A 18 -13.48 9.18 10.44
N VAL A 19 -13.85 9.90 9.37
CA VAL A 19 -13.08 9.92 8.12
C VAL A 19 -11.68 10.49 8.33
N ILE A 20 -11.56 11.60 9.07
CA ILE A 20 -10.26 12.22 9.40
C ILE A 20 -9.35 11.20 10.13
N LEU A 21 -9.90 10.47 11.10
CA LEU A 21 -9.14 9.49 11.88
C LEU A 21 -8.65 8.32 11.01
N VAL A 22 -9.49 7.81 10.11
CA VAL A 22 -9.10 6.74 9.18
C VAL A 22 -8.01 7.22 8.21
N SER A 23 -8.17 8.42 7.62
CA SER A 23 -7.17 8.99 6.70
C SER A 23 -5.81 9.21 7.37
N LEU A 24 -5.82 9.68 8.63
CA LEU A 24 -4.59 9.91 9.40
C LEU A 24 -3.83 8.61 9.70
N ILE A 25 -4.53 7.49 9.87
CA ILE A 25 -3.92 6.18 10.11
C ILE A 25 -3.42 5.54 8.81
N ALA A 26 -4.08 5.80 7.68
CA ALA A 26 -3.76 5.19 6.39
C ALA A 26 -2.46 5.72 5.77
N GLN A 27 -2.28 7.05 5.73
CA GLN A 27 -1.16 7.68 5.01
C GLN A 27 0.24 7.23 5.49
N PRO A 28 0.54 7.18 6.81
CA PRO A 28 1.88 6.83 7.28
C PRO A 28 2.24 5.36 7.02
N ARG A 29 1.23 4.48 6.94
CA ARG A 29 1.43 3.04 6.71
C ARG A 29 1.89 2.75 5.30
N ILE A 30 1.31 3.44 4.31
CA ILE A 30 1.68 3.30 2.90
C ILE A 30 3.13 3.78 2.72
N LEU A 31 3.48 4.95 3.27
CA LEU A 31 4.85 5.48 3.23
C LEU A 31 5.86 4.52 3.87
N TYR A 32 5.55 3.98 5.03
CA TYR A 32 6.43 3.02 5.70
C TYR A 32 6.69 1.76 4.86
N ARG A 33 5.66 1.19 4.22
CA ARG A 33 5.83 0.02 3.34
C ARG A 33 6.68 0.37 2.12
N MET A 34 6.40 1.49 1.46
CA MET A 34 7.22 1.98 0.35
C MET A 34 8.68 2.25 0.78
N SER A 35 8.92 2.65 2.03
CA SER A 35 10.28 2.83 2.57
C SER A 35 11.00 1.51 2.77
N LYS A 36 10.30 0.46 3.24
CA LYS A 36 10.87 -0.89 3.38
C LYS A 36 11.24 -1.51 2.03
N ASP A 37 10.49 -1.21 0.99
CA ASP A 37 10.79 -1.63 -0.38
C ASP A 37 11.99 -0.87 -0.99
N GLY A 38 12.53 0.13 -0.29
CA GLY A 38 13.67 0.95 -0.74
C GLY A 38 13.30 2.04 -1.74
N LEU A 39 11.99 2.25 -1.98
CA LEU A 39 11.46 3.19 -2.97
C LEU A 39 11.44 4.65 -2.50
N ILE A 40 11.50 4.90 -1.19
CA ILE A 40 11.57 6.25 -0.60
C ILE A 40 12.67 6.33 0.48
N PRO A 41 13.16 7.53 0.87
CA PRO A 41 14.29 7.71 1.80
C PRO A 41 14.19 6.85 3.07
N ASN A 42 15.30 6.21 3.44
CA ASN A 42 15.37 5.29 4.59
C ASN A 42 15.01 5.95 5.93
N TRP A 43 14.97 7.29 6.00
CA TRP A 43 14.54 8.05 7.17
C TRP A 43 13.09 7.75 7.58
N PHE A 44 12.22 7.39 6.64
CA PHE A 44 10.83 7.00 6.90
C PHE A 44 10.67 5.59 7.49
N SER A 45 11.72 4.76 7.42
CA SER A 45 11.74 3.40 7.98
C SER A 45 12.13 3.38 9.48
N LYS A 46 12.45 4.54 10.06
CA LYS A 46 12.84 4.64 11.47
C LYS A 46 11.64 4.37 12.37
N GLU A 47 11.49 3.11 12.74
CA GLU A 47 10.42 2.62 13.60
C GLU A 47 10.89 2.41 15.04
N ARG A 48 9.95 2.49 15.99
CA ARG A 48 10.18 2.05 17.37
C ARG A 48 9.79 0.57 17.44
N HIS A 49 10.77 -0.33 17.44
CA HIS A 49 10.52 -1.73 17.78
C HIS A 49 10.33 -1.85 19.29
N ILE A 50 9.13 -2.24 19.71
CA ILE A 50 8.88 -2.70 21.07
C ILE A 50 8.99 -4.21 21.02
N SER A 51 10.17 -4.74 21.35
CA SER A 51 10.38 -6.17 21.50
C SER A 51 9.85 -6.57 22.87
N VAL A 52 8.70 -7.25 22.89
CA VAL A 52 8.25 -7.93 24.11
C VAL A 52 9.11 -9.18 24.21
N THR A 53 10.04 -9.19 25.17
CA THR A 53 10.80 -10.38 25.55
C THR A 53 9.83 -11.50 25.91
N GLY A 54 10.16 -12.73 25.50
CA GLY A 54 9.34 -13.92 25.72
C GLY A 54 9.04 -14.21 27.20
N PRO A 55 8.24 -15.27 27.49
CA PRO A 55 7.87 -15.63 28.85
C PRO A 55 9.12 -15.86 29.74
N PRO A 56 9.02 -15.58 31.05
CA PRO A 56 10.14 -15.79 31.97
C PRO A 56 10.65 -17.22 31.91
N SER A 57 11.97 -17.39 31.89
CA SER A 57 12.69 -18.68 31.85
C SER A 57 12.38 -19.64 33.02
N ASP A 58 11.56 -19.21 33.99
CA ASP A 58 11.26 -19.94 35.22
C ASP A 58 10.12 -20.96 35.04
N ILE A 59 9.46 -20.96 33.89
CA ILE A 59 8.47 -21.98 33.53
C ILE A 59 9.19 -23.06 32.72
N LEU A 60 9.58 -24.16 33.39
CA LEU A 60 10.08 -25.38 32.74
C LEU A 60 9.01 -25.96 31.79
N THR A 61 8.92 -25.41 30.59
CA THR A 61 8.20 -26.02 29.47
C THR A 61 9.24 -26.61 28.52
N PRO A 62 9.16 -27.91 28.14
CA PRO A 62 10.06 -28.55 27.18
C PRO A 62 10.03 -27.97 25.75
N SER A 63 9.38 -26.83 25.55
CA SER A 63 9.01 -26.23 24.26
C SER A 63 9.34 -24.73 24.21
N ALA A 64 10.10 -24.20 25.18
CA ALA A 64 10.43 -22.78 25.27
C ALA A 64 11.37 -22.28 24.15
N ASP A 65 12.11 -23.17 23.49
CA ASP A 65 13.07 -22.80 22.42
C ASP A 65 12.41 -22.55 21.05
N ILE A 66 11.11 -22.79 20.89
CA ILE A 66 10.41 -22.75 19.59
C ILE A 66 9.47 -21.54 19.45
N ALA A 67 9.23 -20.77 20.52
CA ALA A 67 8.35 -19.60 20.42
C ALA A 67 9.12 -18.39 19.82
N PRO A 68 8.87 -17.99 18.56
CA PRO A 68 9.49 -16.78 18.02
C PRO A 68 9.04 -15.56 18.85
N PRO A 69 9.90 -14.57 19.07
CA PRO A 69 9.48 -13.33 19.72
C PRO A 69 8.30 -12.74 18.94
N ILE A 70 7.16 -12.63 19.60
CA ILE A 70 5.96 -12.04 19.01
C ILE A 70 6.26 -10.53 18.87
N VAL A 71 6.63 -10.10 17.67
CA VAL A 71 6.89 -8.69 17.38
C VAL A 71 5.55 -7.96 17.34
N ILE A 72 5.13 -7.44 18.49
CA ILE A 72 3.89 -6.67 18.60
C ILE A 72 4.20 -5.23 18.19
N ARG A 73 3.94 -4.95 16.91
CA ARG A 73 3.62 -3.62 16.36
C ARG A 73 4.81 -2.68 16.11
N ALA A 74 5.11 -2.50 14.83
CA ALA A 74 5.82 -1.35 14.28
C ALA A 74 4.91 -0.11 14.23
N THR A 75 5.29 0.99 14.88
CA THR A 75 4.61 2.29 14.72
C THR A 75 5.52 3.27 13.97
N PRO A 76 5.17 3.68 12.73
CA PRO A 76 5.99 4.58 11.93
C PRO A 76 5.78 6.05 12.36
N TYR A 77 6.36 6.43 13.50
CA TYR A 77 6.17 7.78 14.06
C TYR A 77 6.78 8.88 13.19
N THR A 78 7.90 8.62 12.50
CA THR A 78 8.54 9.61 11.61
C THR A 78 7.66 9.95 10.41
N ALA A 79 7.04 8.93 9.81
CA ALA A 79 6.09 9.12 8.71
C ALA A 79 4.85 9.91 9.17
N THR A 80 4.32 9.62 10.36
CA THR A 80 3.16 10.34 10.93
C THR A 80 3.45 11.81 11.18
N ILE A 81 4.60 12.14 11.79
CA ILE A 81 4.98 13.54 12.04
C ILE A 81 5.14 14.29 10.73
N PHE A 82 5.82 13.69 9.74
CA PHE A 82 6.01 14.30 8.44
C PHE A 82 4.68 14.60 7.72
N THR A 83 3.79 13.61 7.61
CA THR A 83 2.48 13.82 6.97
C THR A 83 1.62 14.83 7.72
N GLY A 84 1.68 14.82 9.06
CA GLY A 84 0.98 15.79 9.90
C GLY A 84 1.47 17.22 9.69
N THR A 85 2.78 17.45 9.73
CA THR A 85 3.38 18.77 9.50
C THR A 85 3.04 19.31 8.11
N VAL A 86 3.16 18.48 7.07
CA VAL A 86 2.80 18.86 5.70
C VAL A 86 1.30 19.20 5.62
N CYS A 87 0.43 18.38 6.21
CA CYS A 87 -1.01 18.62 6.23
C CYS A 87 -1.38 19.94 6.92
N THR A 88 -0.83 20.20 8.11
CA THR A 88 -1.08 21.44 8.85
C THR A 88 -0.61 22.68 8.07
N LEU A 89 0.55 22.61 7.43
CA LEU A 89 1.04 23.70 6.58
C LEU A 89 0.14 23.92 5.37
N LEU A 90 -0.20 22.87 4.63
CA LEU A 90 -1.05 23.01 3.43
C LEU A 90 -2.46 23.51 3.80
N SER A 91 -3.04 23.02 4.89
CA SER A 91 -4.37 23.43 5.34
C SER A 91 -4.42 24.89 5.81
N GLY A 92 -3.32 25.46 6.29
CA GLY A 92 -3.26 26.86 6.73
C GLY A 92 -3.11 27.86 5.59
N PHE A 93 -2.49 27.46 4.47
CA PHE A 93 -2.12 28.36 3.38
C PHE A 93 -3.00 28.25 2.12
N LEU A 94 -3.77 27.17 1.95
CA LEU A 94 -4.57 26.94 0.75
C LEU A 94 -6.08 26.98 1.07
N PRO A 95 -6.91 27.61 0.20
CA PRO A 95 -8.35 27.63 0.38
C PRO A 95 -8.94 26.21 0.24
N ILE A 96 -9.93 25.88 1.08
CA ILE A 96 -10.56 24.55 1.13
C ILE A 96 -11.17 24.13 -0.20
N GLU A 97 -11.68 25.08 -0.98
CA GLU A 97 -12.24 24.86 -2.32
C GLU A 97 -11.18 24.30 -3.28
N LEU A 98 -9.99 24.91 -3.28
CA LEU A 98 -8.88 24.43 -4.10
C LEU A 98 -8.41 23.04 -3.64
N LEU A 99 -8.37 22.78 -2.34
CA LEU A 99 -8.02 21.46 -1.79
C LEU A 99 -9.03 20.39 -2.18
N SER A 100 -10.32 20.72 -2.10
CA SER A 100 -11.41 19.82 -2.46
C SER A 100 -11.36 19.48 -3.95
N ASP A 101 -11.14 20.48 -4.81
CA ASP A 101 -11.04 20.28 -6.26
C ASP A 101 -9.83 19.41 -6.63
N LEU A 102 -8.67 19.66 -6.02
CA LEU A 102 -7.46 18.88 -6.24
C LEU A 102 -7.59 17.44 -5.70
N THR A 103 -8.26 17.26 -4.56
CA THR A 103 -8.48 15.93 -3.96
C THR A 103 -9.47 15.11 -4.79
N SER A 104 -10.53 15.73 -5.30
CA SER A 104 -11.51 15.06 -6.18
C SER A 104 -10.85 14.59 -7.47
N VAL A 105 -10.14 15.47 -8.19
CA VAL A 105 -9.42 15.07 -9.41
C VAL A 105 -8.35 14.01 -9.13
N GLY A 106 -7.65 14.11 -8.00
CA GLY A 106 -6.66 13.12 -7.58
C GLY A 106 -7.24 11.73 -7.31
N THR A 107 -8.39 11.64 -6.63
CA THR A 107 -9.06 10.34 -6.39
C THR A 107 -9.59 9.75 -7.68
N LEU A 108 -10.18 10.55 -8.56
CA LEU A 108 -10.60 10.12 -9.91
C LEU A 108 -9.42 9.58 -10.72
N PHE A 109 -8.26 10.24 -10.67
CA PHE A 109 -7.05 9.77 -11.33
C PHE A 109 -6.51 8.45 -10.73
N ALA A 110 -6.52 8.31 -9.40
CA ALA A 110 -6.13 7.08 -8.75
C ALA A 110 -7.06 5.91 -9.14
N TYR A 111 -8.38 6.15 -9.19
CA TYR A 111 -9.33 5.15 -9.69
C TYR A 111 -9.10 4.81 -11.15
N LEU A 112 -8.78 5.79 -12.00
CA LEU A 112 -8.42 5.55 -13.39
C LEU A 112 -7.19 4.66 -13.51
N MET A 113 -6.14 4.92 -12.72
CA MET A 113 -4.93 4.09 -12.65
C MET A 113 -5.24 2.65 -12.21
N VAL A 114 -6.12 2.46 -11.22
CA VAL A 114 -6.54 1.12 -10.79
C VAL A 114 -7.26 0.37 -11.90
N HIS A 115 -8.21 1.02 -12.60
CA HIS A 115 -8.91 0.40 -13.72
C HIS A 115 -7.95 0.05 -14.87
N LEU A 116 -7.01 0.93 -15.19
CA LEU A 116 -5.97 0.65 -16.18
C LEU A 116 -5.09 -0.53 -15.74
N GLY A 117 -4.74 -0.61 -14.45
CA GLY A 117 -4.00 -1.74 -13.87
C GLY A 117 -4.76 -3.07 -13.96
N VAL A 118 -6.07 -3.07 -13.73
CA VAL A 118 -6.90 -4.27 -13.91
C VAL A 118 -6.96 -4.66 -15.39
N ILE A 119 -7.11 -3.69 -16.29
CA ILE A 119 -7.11 -3.92 -17.73
C ILE A 119 -5.76 -4.49 -18.19
N ILE A 120 -4.64 -3.91 -17.75
CA ILE A 120 -3.29 -4.36 -18.14
C ILE A 120 -3.03 -5.77 -17.58
N LEU A 121 -3.42 -6.04 -16.33
CA LEU A 121 -3.29 -7.38 -15.74
C LEU A 121 -4.15 -8.40 -16.49
N PHE A 122 -5.34 -8.02 -16.96
CA PHE A 122 -6.17 -8.91 -17.79
C PHE A 122 -5.48 -9.27 -19.11
N PHE A 123 -4.88 -8.29 -19.80
CA PHE A 123 -4.15 -8.53 -21.03
C PHE A 123 -2.84 -9.32 -20.79
N THR A 124 -2.10 -9.00 -19.73
CA THR A 124 -0.85 -9.69 -19.36
C THR A 124 -1.10 -11.12 -18.92
N ASN A 125 -2.10 -11.38 -18.06
CA ASN A 125 -2.47 -12.75 -17.64
C ASN A 125 -2.96 -13.59 -18.84
N ARG A 126 -3.57 -12.96 -19.85
CA ARG A 126 -3.94 -13.64 -21.09
C ARG A 126 -2.71 -13.98 -21.95
N SER A 127 -1.68 -13.14 -21.94
CA SER A 127 -0.39 -13.42 -22.59
C SER A 127 0.39 -14.56 -21.92
N ASP A 128 0.33 -14.66 -20.59
CA ASP A 128 0.99 -15.72 -19.81
C ASP A 128 0.33 -17.09 -20.01
N LYS A 129 -1.02 -17.14 -20.12
CA LYS A 129 -1.74 -18.38 -20.49
C LYS A 129 -1.35 -18.95 -21.86
N ASN A 130 -0.88 -18.13 -22.80
CA ASN A 130 -0.38 -18.58 -24.10
C ASN A 130 1.09 -19.06 -24.03
N SER A 131 1.81 -18.75 -22.94
CA SER A 131 3.19 -19.16 -22.67
C SER A 131 3.21 -20.30 -21.65
N ALA A 132 2.59 -21.43 -22.00
CA ALA A 132 2.28 -22.56 -21.10
C ALA A 132 3.48 -23.34 -20.50
N ASP A 133 4.70 -22.79 -20.51
CA ASP A 133 5.93 -23.54 -20.17
C ASP A 133 6.77 -22.94 -19.03
N ARG A 134 6.24 -21.93 -18.31
CA ARG A 134 6.92 -21.38 -17.11
C ARG A 134 6.10 -21.65 -15.86
N VAL A 135 6.31 -22.82 -15.27
CA VAL A 135 5.81 -23.14 -13.92
C VAL A 135 6.51 -22.24 -12.91
N SER A 136 5.84 -21.16 -12.49
CA SER A 136 6.30 -20.33 -11.39
C SER A 136 6.24 -21.13 -10.07
N PRO A 137 7.35 -21.24 -9.30
CA PRO A 137 7.42 -22.06 -8.09
C PRO A 137 6.67 -21.49 -6.87
N TYR A 138 5.84 -20.45 -7.04
CA TYR A 138 5.05 -19.81 -5.98
C TYR A 138 3.53 -19.84 -6.25
N SER A 139 3.09 -20.82 -7.05
CA SER A 139 1.75 -20.92 -7.68
C SER A 139 0.60 -21.39 -6.76
N ASN A 140 0.74 -21.34 -5.43
CA ASN A 140 -0.35 -21.75 -4.53
C ASN A 140 -1.37 -20.62 -4.22
N GLN A 141 -1.16 -19.40 -4.72
CA GLN A 141 -2.16 -18.34 -4.66
C GLN A 141 -3.21 -18.61 -5.75
N LYS A 142 -4.35 -19.21 -5.38
CA LYS A 142 -5.51 -19.33 -6.27
C LYS A 142 -5.93 -17.94 -6.70
N TYR A 143 -5.50 -17.53 -7.90
CA TYR A 143 -6.08 -16.38 -8.58
C TYR A 143 -7.55 -16.69 -8.74
N PHE A 144 -8.40 -15.88 -8.12
CA PHE A 144 -9.84 -15.93 -8.36
C PHE A 144 -10.03 -15.87 -9.88
N ASP A 145 -10.56 -16.94 -10.47
CA ASP A 145 -10.74 -17.03 -11.92
C ASP A 145 -11.75 -15.96 -12.34
N PHE A 146 -11.25 -14.78 -12.72
CA PHE A 146 -12.10 -13.69 -13.20
C PHE A 146 -12.73 -14.15 -14.52
N PRO A 147 -14.07 -14.31 -14.57
CA PRO A 147 -14.72 -14.69 -15.81
C PRO A 147 -14.40 -13.62 -16.84
N SER A 148 -13.99 -14.04 -18.05
CA SER A 148 -13.58 -13.16 -19.16
C SER A 148 -14.61 -12.09 -19.53
N LYS A 149 -15.88 -12.28 -19.13
CA LYS A 149 -17.00 -11.33 -19.30
C LYS A 149 -17.01 -10.18 -18.28
N THR A 150 -16.15 -10.20 -17.27
CA THR A 150 -16.11 -9.18 -16.19
C THR A 150 -15.30 -7.93 -16.61
N LEU A 151 -14.68 -7.93 -17.80
CA LEU A 151 -13.88 -6.80 -18.30
C LEU A 151 -14.72 -5.54 -18.60
N PHE A 152 -16.03 -5.68 -18.81
CA PHE A 152 -16.89 -4.52 -19.02
C PHE A 152 -16.99 -3.60 -17.80
N ILE A 153 -16.91 -4.16 -16.58
CA ILE A 153 -17.00 -3.40 -15.33
C ILE A 153 -15.87 -2.37 -15.22
N PRO A 154 -14.57 -2.74 -15.35
CA PRO A 154 -13.50 -1.76 -15.27
C PRO A 154 -13.45 -0.80 -16.46
N ILE A 155 -13.92 -1.19 -17.64
CA ILE A 155 -13.99 -0.31 -18.81
C ILE A 155 -15.03 0.80 -18.60
N ILE A 156 -16.24 0.45 -18.13
CA ILE A 156 -17.28 1.43 -17.82
C ILE A 156 -16.81 2.35 -16.69
N GLY A 157 -16.16 1.81 -15.66
CA GLY A 157 -15.56 2.59 -14.56
C GLY A 157 -14.48 3.56 -15.04
N ALA A 158 -13.57 3.10 -15.91
CA ALA A 158 -12.54 3.95 -16.51
C ALA A 158 -13.13 5.07 -17.36
N LEU A 159 -14.13 4.75 -18.21
CA LEU A 159 -14.84 5.75 -19.02
C LEU A 159 -15.54 6.79 -18.15
N SER A 160 -16.20 6.36 -17.08
CA SER A 160 -16.82 7.27 -16.11
C SER A 160 -15.78 8.20 -15.48
N CYS A 161 -14.65 7.68 -15.00
CA CYS A 161 -13.59 8.50 -14.42
C CYS A 161 -13.02 9.50 -15.44
N ILE A 162 -12.79 9.09 -16.70
CA ILE A 162 -12.28 9.96 -17.76
C ILE A 162 -13.24 11.12 -18.04
N LEU A 163 -14.55 10.83 -18.12
CA LEU A 163 -15.57 11.87 -18.34
C LEU A 163 -15.59 12.88 -17.18
N LEU A 164 -15.58 12.42 -15.93
CA LEU A 164 -15.59 13.31 -14.76
C LEU A 164 -14.32 14.18 -14.71
N ILE A 165 -13.16 13.60 -15.01
CA ILE A 165 -11.91 14.35 -15.09
C ILE A 165 -12.04 15.43 -16.16
N TYR A 166 -12.53 15.10 -17.37
CA TYR A 166 -12.66 16.05 -18.47
C TYR A 166 -13.62 17.21 -18.17
N THR A 167 -14.69 16.97 -17.42
CA THR A 167 -15.63 18.03 -17.01
C THR A 167 -15.06 18.98 -15.94
N SER A 168 -13.97 18.60 -15.28
CA SER A 168 -13.31 19.44 -14.28
C SER A 168 -12.52 20.59 -14.94
N THR A 169 -12.32 21.68 -14.20
CA THR A 169 -11.61 22.87 -14.70
C THR A 169 -10.17 22.54 -15.11
N GLN A 170 -9.75 23.05 -16.27
CA GLN A 170 -8.39 22.80 -16.79
C GLN A 170 -7.29 23.30 -15.85
N TRP A 171 -7.53 24.40 -15.12
CA TRP A 171 -6.59 24.90 -14.10
C TRP A 171 -6.34 23.87 -12.99
N THR A 172 -7.36 23.12 -12.57
CA THR A 172 -7.24 22.07 -11.56
C THR A 172 -6.44 20.90 -12.09
N GLN A 173 -6.70 20.48 -13.34
CA GLN A 173 -5.96 19.40 -14.00
C GLN A 173 -4.48 19.75 -14.18
N ILE A 174 -4.14 20.98 -14.60
CA ILE A 174 -2.75 21.41 -14.80
C ILE A 174 -2.00 21.45 -13.46
N ARG A 175 -2.60 22.01 -12.40
CA ARG A 175 -2.01 22.05 -11.06
C ARG A 175 -1.75 20.63 -10.53
N PHE A 176 -2.73 19.75 -10.65
CA PHE A 176 -2.60 18.33 -10.28
C PHE A 176 -1.53 17.62 -11.12
N GLY A 177 -1.49 17.88 -12.43
CA GLY A 177 -0.53 17.31 -13.37
C GLY A 177 0.90 17.72 -13.05
N ILE A 178 1.14 19.01 -12.80
CA ILE A 178 2.46 19.52 -12.40
C ILE A 178 2.88 18.88 -11.07
N TRP A 179 2.00 18.86 -10.07
CA TRP A 179 2.33 18.29 -8.76
C TRP A 179 2.62 16.78 -8.85
N THR A 180 1.82 16.04 -9.60
CA THR A 180 2.02 14.60 -9.83
C THR A 180 3.31 14.35 -10.61
N ALA A 181 3.62 15.17 -11.63
CA ALA A 181 4.86 15.05 -12.39
C ALA A 181 6.08 15.32 -11.51
N VAL A 182 6.05 16.37 -10.68
CA VAL A 182 7.14 16.68 -9.74
C VAL A 182 7.33 15.53 -8.75
N GLY A 183 6.25 15.02 -8.14
CA GLY A 183 6.31 13.87 -7.24
C GLY A 183 6.86 12.62 -7.91
N LEU A 184 6.44 12.35 -9.16
CA LEU A 184 6.92 11.22 -9.95
C LEU A 184 8.39 11.37 -10.31
N ILE A 185 8.87 12.56 -10.68
CA ILE A 185 10.29 12.82 -10.99
C ILE A 185 11.15 12.56 -9.76
N ILE A 186 10.80 13.15 -8.61
CA ILE A 186 11.52 12.92 -7.35
C ILE A 186 11.53 11.42 -7.02
N TYR A 187 10.39 10.76 -7.17
CA TYR A 187 10.25 9.33 -6.92
C TYR A 187 11.07 8.46 -7.88
N PHE A 188 11.07 8.73 -9.19
CA PHE A 188 11.79 7.92 -10.18
C PHE A 188 13.30 8.11 -10.06
N VAL A 189 13.77 9.34 -9.86
CA VAL A 189 15.20 9.65 -9.71
C VAL A 189 15.78 8.95 -8.47
N TYR A 190 15.03 8.94 -7.36
CA TYR A 190 15.43 8.25 -6.13
C TYR A 190 15.19 6.73 -6.21
N GLY A 191 14.04 6.29 -6.72
CA GLY A 191 13.63 4.89 -6.77
C GLY A 191 14.44 4.03 -7.74
N MET A 192 14.85 4.58 -8.89
CA MET A 192 15.70 3.86 -9.85
C MET A 192 17.13 3.66 -9.31
N SER A 193 17.64 4.59 -8.50
CA SER A 193 19.01 4.51 -7.97
C SER A 193 19.12 3.63 -6.72
N ASN A 194 18.02 3.40 -6.00
CA ASN A 194 18.05 2.77 -4.67
C ASN A 194 17.19 1.51 -4.49
N SER A 195 16.46 1.06 -5.53
CA SER A 195 15.59 -0.13 -5.44
C SER A 195 16.36 -1.42 -5.18
N LYS A 196 15.95 -2.16 -4.15
CA LYS A 196 16.53 -3.45 -3.75
C LYS A 196 15.91 -4.64 -4.48
N LEU A 197 14.87 -4.44 -5.30
CA LEU A 197 14.15 -5.50 -6.01
C LEU A 197 15.00 -6.22 -7.09
N GLY A 198 16.15 -5.66 -7.48
CA GLY A 198 17.12 -6.28 -8.39
C GLY A 198 18.27 -7.01 -7.69
N LYS A 199 18.40 -6.90 -6.37
CA LYS A 199 19.39 -7.66 -5.60
C LYS A 199 18.68 -8.94 -5.17
N GLY A 200 18.79 -9.98 -6.01
CA GLY A 200 18.32 -11.33 -5.67
C GLY A 200 18.80 -11.75 -4.28
N PRO A 201 18.11 -12.72 -3.65
CA PRO A 201 18.36 -13.10 -2.26
C PRO A 201 19.86 -13.26 -2.05
N THR A 202 20.43 -12.39 -1.21
CA THR A 202 21.80 -12.55 -0.76
C THR A 202 21.91 -13.95 -0.20
N SER A 203 22.83 -14.73 -0.75
CA SER A 203 23.10 -16.15 -0.49
C SER A 203 23.37 -16.53 0.98
N SER A 204 23.11 -15.63 1.92
CA SER A 204 23.17 -15.83 3.37
C SER A 204 21.90 -16.44 3.98
N GLU A 205 20.81 -16.54 3.21
CA GLU A 205 19.51 -17.07 3.70
C GLU A 205 19.02 -18.28 2.91
N ALA A 206 19.95 -18.99 2.24
CA ALA A 206 19.70 -20.37 1.87
C ALA A 206 19.98 -21.23 3.10
N PRO A 207 19.07 -22.13 3.54
CA PRO A 207 19.44 -23.18 4.47
C PRO A 207 20.67 -23.92 3.90
N PRO A 208 21.59 -24.41 4.74
CA PRO A 208 22.78 -25.10 4.26
C PRO A 208 22.36 -26.17 3.27
N ARG A 209 22.74 -26.02 2.00
CA ARG A 209 22.61 -27.10 1.01
C ARG A 209 23.55 -28.19 1.48
N ASP A 210 22.99 -29.20 2.10
CA ASP A 210 23.68 -30.46 2.27
C ASP A 210 24.02 -31.03 0.88
N ARG A 211 25.21 -31.61 0.80
CA ARG A 211 25.77 -32.14 -0.46
C ARG A 211 25.07 -33.44 -0.90
N HIS A 212 24.06 -33.88 -0.16
CA HIS A 212 23.25 -35.06 -0.44
C HIS A 212 21.83 -34.61 -0.79
N GLY A 213 21.35 -35.02 -1.96
CA GLY A 213 20.01 -34.71 -2.46
C GLY A 213 18.90 -35.46 -1.73
N ASP A 214 18.92 -35.46 -0.41
CA ASP A 214 17.93 -36.12 0.42
C ASP A 214 17.10 -35.05 1.13
N LEU A 215 15.92 -34.78 0.57
CA LEU A 215 14.79 -34.22 1.32
C LEU A 215 14.51 -35.15 2.50
N ARG A 216 15.22 -34.96 3.61
CA ARG A 216 14.76 -35.46 4.89
C ARG A 216 13.55 -34.64 5.30
N LEU A 217 12.38 -35.07 4.80
CA LEU A 217 11.17 -35.06 5.60
C LEU A 217 11.47 -35.87 6.88
N GLY A 218 12.07 -35.22 7.89
CA GLY A 218 11.86 -35.63 9.28
C GLY A 218 10.34 -35.55 9.51
N THR A 219 9.56 -36.60 9.74
CA THR A 219 9.79 -37.75 10.63
C THR A 219 10.40 -37.35 11.97
N ALA A 220 9.69 -36.44 12.63
CA ALA A 220 9.44 -36.41 14.07
C ALA A 220 8.05 -35.78 14.20
N THR A 221 6.94 -36.52 14.24
CA THR A 221 6.48 -37.41 15.31
C THR A 221 6.89 -36.92 16.70
N ILE A 222 5.84 -36.47 17.42
CA ILE A 222 5.68 -36.09 18.82
C ILE A 222 6.15 -34.68 19.20
#